data_AF-Q7JPV3-F1
#
_entry.id   AF-Q7JPV3-F1
#
_cell.length_a   1.000
_cell.length_b   1.000
_cell.length_c   1.000
_cell.angle_alpha   90.00
_cell.angle_beta   90.00
_cell.angle_gamma   90.00
#
_symmetry.space_group_name_H-M   'P 1'
#
loop_
_entity.id
_entity.type
_entity.pdbx_description
1 polymer ?
#
loop_
_entity_poly.entity_id
_entity_poly.type
_entity_poly.pdbx_seq_one_letter_code
_entity_poly.pdbx_strand_id
1 'polypeptide(L)' 'KNQVAMNPQNTVFDAKRLIGRKFDEPTVQADMKHWPFKVIQAEV' A
#
# COMPACT_ATOMS: atom_id res chain seq x y z
N LYS A 1 2.76 13.87 -10.38
CA LYS A 1 1.55 13.35 -9.69
C LYS A 1 0.40 13.01 -10.65
N ASN A 2 0.35 13.60 -11.85
CA ASN A 2 -0.71 13.40 -12.85
C ASN A 2 -0.82 11.96 -13.40
N GLN A 3 0.17 11.10 -13.14
CA GLN A 3 0.16 9.69 -13.54
C GLN A 3 -0.67 8.80 -12.61
N VAL A 4 -1.08 9.27 -11.42
CA VAL A 4 -1.86 8.43 -10.49
C VAL A 4 -3.16 7.94 -11.12
N ALA A 5 -3.87 8.80 -11.86
CA ALA A 5 -5.11 8.41 -12.54
C ALA A 5 -4.87 7.48 -13.74
N MET A 6 -3.71 7.56 -14.38
CA MET A 6 -3.36 6.81 -15.59
C MET A 6 -2.65 5.48 -15.30
N ASN A 7 -1.92 5.40 -14.19
CA ASN A 7 -1.12 4.24 -13.79
C ASN A 7 -1.21 4.02 -12.26
N PRO A 8 -2.42 3.79 -11.72
CA PRO A 8 -2.64 3.72 -10.29
C PRO A 8 -1.95 2.51 -9.63
N GLN A 9 -1.86 1.39 -10.34
CA GLN A 9 -1.25 0.15 -9.80
C GLN A 9 0.27 0.27 -9.59
N ASN A 10 0.96 1.09 -10.37
CA ASN A 10 2.41 1.30 -10.25
C ASN A 10 2.78 2.66 -9.65
N THR A 11 1.81 3.40 -9.12
CA THR A 11 2.07 4.66 -8.42
C THR A 11 1.82 4.46 -6.93
N VAL A 12 2.89 4.31 -6.17
CA VAL A 12 2.82 4.10 -4.71
C VAL A 12 2.71 5.44 -3.98
N PHE A 13 1.78 5.53 -3.03
CA PHE A 13 1.58 6.66 -2.14
C PHE A 13 1.25 6.17 -0.73
N ASP A 14 1.16 7.08 0.24
CA ASP A 14 0.81 6.75 1.63
C ASP A 14 1.72 5.73 2.33
N ALA A 15 2.95 5.51 1.84
CA ALA A 15 3.91 4.58 2.44
C ALA A 15 4.18 4.84 3.92
N LYS A 16 4.02 6.09 4.40
CA LYS A 16 4.12 6.44 5.83
C LYS A 16 3.15 5.66 6.73
N ARG A 17 2.02 5.19 6.18
CA ARG A 17 1.05 4.34 6.90
C ARG A 17 1.55 2.92 7.15
N LEU A 18 2.56 2.47 6.40
CA LEU A 18 3.13 1.12 6.49
C LEU A 18 4.40 1.06 7.35
N ILE A 19 5.09 2.20 7.55
CA ILE A 19 6.35 2.24 8.30
C ILE A 19 6.10 1.83 9.75
N GLY A 20 6.85 0.82 10.22
CA GLY A 20 6.80 0.33 11.60
C GLY A 20 5.58 -0.56 11.92
N ARG A 21 4.77 -0.94 10.92
CA ARG A 21 3.63 -1.84 11.10
C ARG A 21 3.93 -3.24 10.59
N LYS A 22 3.26 -4.23 11.18
CA LYS A 22 3.30 -5.61 10.67
C LYS A 22 2.26 -5.79 9.57
N PHE A 23 2.54 -6.70 8.64
CA PHE A 23 1.65 -6.96 7.51
C PHE A 23 0.25 -7.42 7.97
N ASP A 24 0.17 -8.22 9.02
CA ASP A 24 -1.05 -8.80 9.59
C ASP A 24 -1.86 -7.83 10.48
N GLU A 25 -1.37 -6.60 10.71
CA GLU A 25 -2.07 -5.63 11.54
C GLU A 25 -3.44 -5.25 10.92
N PRO A 26 -4.54 -5.21 11.70
CA PRO A 26 -5.89 -4.93 11.16
C PRO A 26 -5.98 -3.61 10.39
N THR A 27 -5.20 -2.61 10.80
CA THR A 27 -5.13 -1.30 10.15
C THR A 27 -4.51 -1.39 8.76
N VAL A 28 -3.44 -2.19 8.59
CA VAL A 28 -2.79 -2.44 7.30
C VAL A 28 -3.73 -3.21 6.38
N GLN A 29 -4.38 -4.26 6.89
CA GLN A 29 -5.36 -5.05 6.12
C GLN A 29 -6.57 -4.22 5.66
N ALA A 30 -7.01 -3.25 6.47
CA ALA A 30 -8.07 -2.32 6.10
C ALA A 30 -7.60 -1.33 5.02
N ASP A 31 -6.44 -0.69 5.22
CA ASP A 31 -5.88 0.28 4.27
C ASP A 31 -5.60 -0.36 2.89
N MET A 32 -5.15 -1.62 2.86
CA MET A 32 -4.93 -2.39 1.62
C MET A 32 -6.17 -2.51 0.73
N LYS A 33 -7.38 -2.48 1.29
CA LYS A 33 -8.64 -2.54 0.50
C LYS A 33 -8.89 -1.26 -0.29
N HIS A 34 -8.24 -0.16 0.08
CA HIS A 34 -8.42 1.15 -0.52
C HIS A 34 -7.31 1.54 -1.49
N TRP A 35 -6.18 0.84 -1.49
CA TRP A 35 -5.09 1.11 -2.40
C TRP A 35 -5.24 0.39 -3.74
N PRO A 36 -4.83 1.02 -4.85
CA PRO A 36 -4.86 0.39 -6.17
C PRO A 36 -3.65 -0.52 -6.43
N PHE A 37 -2.66 -0.53 -5.53
CA PHE A 37 -1.44 -1.33 -5.64
C PHE A 37 -1.42 -2.46 -4.64
N LYS A 38 -0.66 -3.51 -4.94
CA LYS A 38 -0.51 -4.68 -4.07
C LYS A 38 0.53 -4.42 -2.98
N VAL A 39 0.20 -4.80 -1.76
CA VAL A 39 1.15 -4.87 -0.64
C VAL A 39 1.35 -6.35 -0.34
N ILE A 40 2.60 -6.79 -0.27
CA ILE A 40 2.97 -8.18 0.03
C ILE A 40 3.84 -8.22 1.28
N GLN A 41 3.77 -9.32 2.02
CA GLN A 41 4.72 -9.58 3.09
C GLN A 41 6.09 -9.86 2.46
N ALA A 42 7.13 -9.16 2.93
CA ALA A 42 8.49 -9.46 2.52
C ALA A 42 8.92 -10.81 3.10
N GLU A 43 9.33 -11.73 2.24
CA GLU A 43 10.05 -12.93 2.65
C GLU A 43 11.50 -12.54 2.92
N VAL A 44 12.04 -12.94 4.07
CA VAL A 44 13.47 -12.81 4.42
C VAL A 44 14.12 -14.16 4.21
#